data_AF-A0A937LUB9-F1
#
_entry.id   AF-A0A937LUB9-F1
#
_cell.length_a   1.000
_cell.length_b   1.000
_cell.length_c   1.000
_cell.angle_alpha   90.00
_cell.angle_beta   90.00
_cell.angle_gamma   90.00
#
_symmetry.space_group_name_H-M   'P 1'
#
loop_
_entity.id
_entity.type
_entity.pdbx_description
1 polymer ?
#
loop_
_entity_poly.entity_id
_entity_poly.type
_entity_poly.pdbx_seq_one_letter_code
_entity_poly.pdbx_strand_id
1 'polypeptide(L)' 'MSQVKGKISQIIGPVIDLNFENADKLPNLLEAIEIIKEDGSKVILECQKHIGEDVVRTVAMDSTDG' A
#
# COMPACT_ATOMS: atom_id res chain seq x y z
N MET A 1 15.16 2.75 8.35
CA MET A 1 14.00 2.51 7.47
C MET A 1 12.81 2.28 8.39
N SER A 2 11.83 3.19 8.42
CA SER A 2 10.65 3.03 9.28
C SER A 2 9.76 1.96 8.66
N GLN A 3 9.52 0.85 9.36
CA GLN A 3 8.56 -0.16 8.89
C GLN A 3 7.17 0.22 9.41
N VAL A 4 6.36 0.79 8.54
CA VAL A 4 4.95 1.04 8.80
C VAL A 4 4.16 -0.16 8.29
N LYS A 5 3.42 -0.83 9.17
CA LYS A 5 2.60 -2.00 8.81
C LYS A 5 1.19 -1.56 8.49
N GLY A 6 0.73 -1.87 7.28
CA GLY A 6 -0.65 -1.68 6.84
C GLY A 6 -1.31 -2.99 6.45
N LYS A 7 -2.62 -2.94 6.19
CA LYS A 7 -3.41 -4.04 5.65
C LYS A 7 -4.04 -3.61 4.33
N ILE A 8 -4.18 -4.54 3.40
CA ILE A 8 -4.95 -4.30 2.17
C ILE A 8 -6.43 -4.18 2.55
N SER A 9 -7.05 -3.06 2.20
CA SER A 9 -8.49 -2.83 2.40
C SER A 9 -9.27 -3.20 1.15
N GLN A 10 -8.79 -2.80 -0.02
CA GLN A 10 -9.49 -3.05 -1.29
C GLN A 10 -8.50 -3.10 -2.47
N ILE A 11 -8.84 -3.89 -3.49
CA ILE A 11 -8.12 -4.00 -4.76
C ILE A 11 -9.09 -3.69 -5.90
N ILE A 12 -8.76 -2.71 -6.76
CA ILE A 12 -9.53 -2.29 -7.93
C ILE A 12 -8.58 -2.20 -9.13
N GLY A 13 -8.35 -3.34 -9.79
CA GLY A 13 -7.31 -3.42 -10.82
C GLY A 13 -5.96 -2.96 -10.26
N PRO A 14 -5.26 -1.98 -10.88
CA PRO A 14 -3.97 -1.52 -10.40
C PRO A 14 -4.05 -0.62 -9.15
N VAL A 15 -5.26 -0.22 -8.73
CA VAL A 15 -5.45 0.67 -7.58
C VAL A 15 -5.66 -0.19 -6.32
N ILE A 16 -4.83 0.01 -5.31
CA ILE A 16 -4.91 -0.72 -4.05
C ILE A 16 -5.06 0.28 -2.91
N ASP A 17 -6.12 0.14 -2.12
CA ASP A 17 -6.31 0.93 -0.91
C ASP A 17 -5.71 0.15 0.28
N LEU A 18 -4.83 0.82 1.03
CA LEU A 18 -4.14 0.27 2.20
C LEU A 18 -4.57 1.03 3.44
N ASN A 19 -4.99 0.29 4.47
CA ASN A 19 -5.37 0.83 5.77
C ASN A 19 -4.23 0.65 6.78
N PHE A 20 -3.93 1.71 7.52
CA PHE A 20 -2.86 1.82 8.49
C PHE A 20 -3.39 2.15 9.90
N GLU A 21 -4.51 1.56 10.33
CA GLU A 21 -5.23 1.78 11.62
C GLU A 21 -4.38 1.88 12.90
N ASN A 22 -3.11 1.45 12.89
CA ASN A 22 -2.21 1.49 14.06
C ASN A 22 -0.86 2.15 13.75
N ALA A 23 -0.78 2.93 12.67
CA ALA A 23 0.44 3.62 12.29
C ALA A 23 0.46 5.03 12.90
N ASP A 24 1.54 5.37 13.61
CA ASP A 24 1.77 6.75 14.08
C ASP A 24 1.89 7.75 12.92
N LYS A 25 2.23 7.27 11.73
CA LYS A 25 2.39 8.06 10.51
C LYS A 25 1.96 7.25 9.28
N LEU A 26 1.16 7.90 8.43
CA LEU A 26 0.84 7.39 7.10
C LEU A 26 2.02 7.61 6.13
N PRO A 27 2.19 6.74 5.12
CA PRO A 27 3.15 6.96 4.05
C PRO A 27 2.90 8.29 3.35
N ASN A 28 3.95 9.02 2.99
CA ASN A 28 3.81 10.27 2.24
C ASN A 28 3.33 9.98 0.82
N LEU A 29 2.86 11.03 0.15
CA LEU A 29 2.60 10.94 -1.29
C LEU A 29 3.90 10.64 -2.04
N LEU A 30 3.80 9.85 -3.10
CA LEU A 30 4.92 9.35 -3.91
C LEU A 30 5.88 8.43 -3.14
N GLU A 31 5.53 8.01 -1.92
CA GLU A 31 6.30 7.04 -1.16
C GLU A 31 6.01 5.62 -1.66
N ALA A 32 7.07 4.83 -1.85
CA ALA A 32 6.98 3.44 -2.27
C ALA A 32 6.66 2.53 -1.07
N ILE A 33 5.77 1.58 -1.29
CA ILE A 33 5.32 0.59 -0.33
C ILE A 33 5.57 -0.79 -0.94
N GLU A 34 6.36 -1.60 -0.24
CA GLU A 34 6.66 -2.97 -0.67
C GLU A 34 5.70 -3.96 -0.01
N ILE A 35 5.03 -4.76 -0.83
CA ILE A 35 4.30 -5.95 -0.36
C ILE A 35 5.12 -7.18 -0.70
N ILE A 36 5.44 -7.99 0.31
CA ILE A 36 6.10 -9.28 0.14
C ILE A 36 5.02 -10.37 0.19
N LYS A 37 4.86 -11.10 -0.91
CA LYS A 37 3.94 -12.25 -1.01
C LYS A 37 4.53 -13.47 -0.30
N GLU A 38 3.70 -14.47 -0.03
CA GLU A 38 4.12 -15.71 0.64
C GLU A 38 5.20 -16.49 -0.13
N ASP A 39 5.20 -16.38 -1.45
CA ASP A 39 6.21 -16.98 -2.34
C ASP A 39 7.54 -16.22 -2.38
N GLY A 40 7.65 -15.12 -1.64
CA GLY A 40 8.83 -14.25 -1.58
C GLY A 40 8.91 -13.23 -2.72
N SER A 41 7.96 -13.22 -3.65
CA SER A 41 7.86 -12.17 -4.67
C SER A 41 7.43 -10.85 -4.03
N LYS A 42 7.78 -9.74 -4.72
CA LYS A 42 7.48 -8.39 -4.25
C LYS A 42 6.56 -7.68 -5.24
N VAL A 43 5.62 -6.92 -4.70
CA VAL A 43 4.82 -5.96 -5.46
C VAL A 43 5.12 -4.58 -4.92
N ILE A 44 5.50 -3.67 -5.81
CA ILE A 44 5.75 -2.27 -5.47
C ILE A 44 4.47 -1.47 -5.68
N LEU A 45 4.05 -0.75 -4.64
CA LEU A 45 2.94 0.18 -4.68
C LEU A 45 3.49 1.60 -4.45
N GLU A 46 2.87 2.61 -5.06
CA GLU A 46 3.18 4.02 -4.79
C GLU A 46 1.96 4.72 -4.19
N CYS A 47 2.15 5.41 -3.07
CA CYS A 47 1.11 6.22 -2.43
C CYS A 47 0.73 7.41 -3.31
N GLN A 48 -0.51 7.42 -3.82
CA GLN A 48 -1.02 8.51 -4.67
C GLN A 48 -1.82 9.54 -3.88
N LYS A 49 -2.54 9.12 -2.84
CA LYS A 49 -3.44 10.00 -2.08
C LYS A 49 -3.79 9.44 -0.71
N HIS A 50 -3.94 10.30 0.29
CA HIS A 50 -4.64 9.97 1.54
C HIS A 50 -6.15 10.15 1.33
N ILE A 51 -6.93 9.10 1.58
CA ILE A 51 -8.38 9.11 1.34
C ILE A 51 -9.22 9.22 2.63
N GLY A 52 -8.57 9.24 3.80
CA GLY A 52 -9.20 9.38 5.12
C GLY A 52 -9.20 8.06 5.90
N GLU A 53 -9.54 8.11 7.19
CA GLU A 53 -9.67 6.92 8.07
C GLU A 53 -8.41 6.03 8.09
N ASP A 54 -7.23 6.65 8.11
CA ASP A 54 -5.93 5.96 8.03
C ASP A 54 -5.73 5.12 6.76
N VAL A 55 -6.53 5.38 5.72
CA VAL A 55 -6.44 4.75 4.42
C VAL A 55 -5.69 5.63 3.42
N VAL A 56 -4.77 5.01 2.69
CA VAL A 56 -4.07 5.59 1.55
C VAL A 56 -4.41 4.82 0.30
N ARG A 57 -4.63 5.55 -0.79
CA ARG A 57 -4.79 5.01 -2.13
C ARG A 57 -3.44 4.90 -2.79
N THR A 58 -3.12 3.70 -3.25
CA THR A 58 -1.87 3.38 -3.92
C THR A 58 -2.12 2.89 -5.33
N VAL A 59 -1.09 2.98 -6.17
CA VAL A 59 -1.09 2.35 -7.51
C VAL A 59 0.05 1.34 -7.56
N ALA A 60 -0.28 0.13 -8.01
CA ALA A 60 0.70 -0.92 -8.24
C ALA A 60 1.53 -0.64 -9.50
N MET A 61 2.85 -0.82 -9.38
CA MET A 61 3.79 -0.72 -10.50
C MET A 61 3.93 -2.02 -11.27
N ASP A 62 3.45 -3.13 -10.68
CA ASP A 62 3.41 -4.47 -11.25
C ASP A 62 1.98 -5.02 -11.27
N SER A 63 1.79 -6.17 -11.92
CA SER A 63 0.48 -6.83 -11.91
C SER A 63 0.03 -7.17 -10.49
N THR A 64 -1.22 -6.83 -10.21
CA THR A 64 -1.94 -7.16 -8.98
C THR A 64 -2.68 -8.50 -9.09
N ASP A 65 -2.46 -9.26 -10.17
CA ASP A 65 -3.08 -10.58 -10.35
C ASP A 65 -2.47 -11.59 -9.36
N GLY A 66 -3.35 -12.28 -8.64
CA GLY A 66 -3.02 -13.25 -7.58
C GLY A 66 -3.72 -12.92 -6.28
#